data_AF-A0A970YSI1-F1
#
_entry.id   AF-A0A970YSI1-F1
#
_cell.length_a   1.000
_cell.length_b   1.000
_cell.length_c   1.000
_cell.angle_alpha   90.00
_cell.angle_beta   90.00
_cell.angle_gamma   90.00
#
_symmetry.space_group_name_H-M   'P 1'
#
loop_
_entity.id
_entity.type
_entity.pdbx_description
1 polymer ?
#
loop_
_entity_poly.entity_id
_entity_poly.type
_entity_poly.pdbx_seq_one_letter_code
_entity_poly.pdbx_strand_id
1 'polypeptide(L)'
;FDEIKNMKVADLRELFAGQEIVYIYHDQIDERGTASDGAEVFVACEEAVSEIHAMIKRLTSANNIHFIITADHGFLYKRDKLAESDKISGFDKNNAFAGRRFVIADKAVDAEGVGTVALGHILGNKDERVISLPIGSDVFKVAGGGLNYVHGGMSLQEILIPVIDVRTTKYYMETKAVSIALVSSLYKITNLTTNLDFIQKEAVSDINKETTYKLFFISGDNEKISNDNIYVADKKDEDAGKRVFRLKFTFKNKKYDKNKKYYLVAYDEKKALEVLRHEVQMDLAFTDDFGFNL
;
A
#
# COMPACT_ATOMS: atom_id res chain seq x y z
N PHE A 1 -17.11 13.37 -6.20
CA PHE A 1 -15.73 12.85 -6.39
C PHE A 1 -15.21 13.11 -7.81
N ASP A 2 -15.97 12.71 -8.85
CA ASP A 2 -15.50 12.74 -10.24
C ASP A 2 -15.14 14.13 -10.78
N GLU A 3 -15.82 15.17 -10.31
CA GLU A 3 -15.53 16.56 -10.70
C GLU A 3 -14.10 16.97 -10.38
N ILE A 4 -13.57 16.50 -9.25
CA ILE A 4 -12.28 16.95 -8.71
C ILE A 4 -11.14 15.95 -8.98
N LYS A 5 -11.45 14.67 -9.29
CA LYS A 5 -10.43 13.61 -9.43
C LYS A 5 -9.38 13.93 -10.50
N ASN A 6 -9.78 14.64 -11.54
CA ASN A 6 -8.93 14.99 -12.68
C ASN A 6 -8.45 16.45 -12.69
N MET A 7 -8.92 17.32 -11.79
CA MET A 7 -8.52 18.74 -11.75
C MET A 7 -7.05 18.91 -11.40
N LYS A 8 -6.35 19.90 -11.98
CA LYS A 8 -4.94 20.14 -11.65
C LYS A 8 -4.81 20.58 -10.19
N VAL A 9 -3.65 20.34 -9.59
CA VAL A 9 -3.39 20.69 -8.19
C VAL A 9 -3.54 22.21 -7.93
N ALA A 10 -3.25 23.06 -8.93
CA ALA A 10 -3.48 24.49 -8.83
C ALA A 10 -4.98 24.83 -8.72
N ASP A 11 -5.80 24.28 -9.61
CA ASP A 11 -7.25 24.48 -9.63
C ASP A 11 -7.91 23.96 -8.33
N LEU A 12 -7.43 22.84 -7.79
CA LEU A 12 -7.90 22.32 -6.50
C LEU A 12 -7.59 23.26 -5.32
N ARG A 13 -6.43 23.93 -5.33
CA ARG A 13 -6.08 24.91 -4.29
C ARG A 13 -6.98 26.11 -4.35
N GLU A 14 -7.32 26.57 -5.56
CA GLU A 14 -8.23 27.69 -5.77
C GLU A 14 -9.65 27.33 -5.37
N LEU A 15 -10.14 26.15 -5.80
CA LEU A 15 -11.49 25.66 -5.48
C LEU A 15 -11.74 25.59 -3.96
N PHE A 16 -10.75 25.13 -3.19
CA PHE A 16 -10.88 24.97 -1.74
C PHE A 16 -10.39 26.18 -0.93
N ALA A 17 -9.93 27.25 -1.60
CA ALA A 17 -9.50 28.46 -0.91
C ALA A 17 -10.68 29.08 -0.13
N GLY A 18 -10.47 29.33 1.16
CA GLY A 18 -11.49 29.93 2.04
C GLY A 18 -12.61 28.98 2.49
N GLN A 19 -12.59 27.71 2.08
CA GLN A 19 -13.54 26.71 2.57
C GLN A 19 -13.02 26.11 3.89
N GLU A 20 -13.85 26.13 4.94
CA GLU A 20 -13.49 25.52 6.24
C GLU A 20 -13.72 24.00 6.25
N ILE A 21 -14.79 23.55 5.59
CA ILE A 21 -15.20 22.15 5.50
C ILE A 21 -15.62 21.86 4.07
N VAL A 22 -15.13 20.74 3.52
CA VAL A 22 -15.47 20.28 2.17
C VAL A 22 -15.96 18.85 2.26
N TYR A 23 -17.14 18.58 1.68
CA TYR A 23 -17.70 17.24 1.57
C TYR A 23 -17.42 16.69 0.18
N ILE A 24 -16.86 15.49 0.10
CA ILE A 24 -16.60 14.78 -1.16
C ILE A 24 -17.40 13.48 -1.14
N TYR A 25 -18.43 13.42 -1.97
CA TYR A 25 -19.25 12.22 -2.15
C TYR A 25 -18.61 11.24 -3.15
N HIS A 26 -18.63 9.94 -2.82
CA HIS A 26 -18.13 8.82 -3.61
C HIS A 26 -19.13 7.65 -3.48
N ASP A 27 -19.62 7.13 -4.61
CA ASP A 27 -20.82 6.27 -4.66
C ASP A 27 -20.55 4.86 -5.24
N GLN A 28 -19.30 4.58 -5.61
CA GLN A 28 -18.97 3.45 -6.47
C GLN A 28 -19.39 2.09 -5.89
N ILE A 29 -19.33 1.94 -4.57
CA ILE A 29 -19.70 0.68 -3.89
C ILE A 29 -21.20 0.43 -4.00
N ASP A 30 -22.03 1.44 -3.76
CA ASP A 30 -23.48 1.28 -3.79
C ASP A 30 -23.98 1.12 -5.23
N GLU A 31 -23.49 1.95 -6.15
CA GLU A 31 -23.84 1.89 -7.58
C GLU A 31 -23.55 0.50 -8.17
N ARG A 32 -22.39 -0.10 -7.84
CA ARG A 32 -22.00 -1.42 -8.35
C ARG A 32 -22.53 -2.58 -7.52
N GLY A 33 -22.72 -2.40 -6.22
CA GLY A 33 -23.32 -3.41 -5.35
C GLY A 33 -24.78 -3.68 -5.72
N THR A 34 -25.52 -2.62 -6.06
CA THR A 34 -26.93 -2.71 -6.49
C THR A 34 -27.10 -3.21 -7.92
N ALA A 35 -26.06 -3.15 -8.75
CA ALA A 35 -26.04 -3.73 -10.09
C ALA A 35 -26.19 -5.27 -10.04
N SER A 36 -27.06 -5.80 -10.89
CA SER A 36 -27.46 -7.20 -10.91
C SER A 36 -26.24 -8.12 -10.91
N ASP A 37 -26.16 -8.94 -9.85
CA ASP A 37 -25.25 -10.07 -9.56
C ASP A 37 -24.34 -9.83 -8.36
N GLY A 38 -24.09 -8.58 -7.94
CA GLY A 38 -23.31 -8.21 -6.75
C GLY A 38 -21.86 -8.72 -6.72
N ALA A 39 -21.43 -9.49 -7.73
CA ALA A 39 -20.12 -10.13 -7.81
C ALA A 39 -18.98 -9.11 -7.88
N GLU A 40 -19.29 -7.89 -8.34
CA GLU A 40 -18.35 -6.80 -8.46
C GLU A 40 -18.15 -6.02 -7.15
N VAL A 41 -18.95 -6.23 -6.09
CA VAL A 41 -18.87 -5.39 -4.88
C VAL A 41 -17.48 -5.41 -4.25
N PHE A 42 -16.78 -6.56 -4.25
CA PHE A 42 -15.43 -6.64 -3.70
C PHE A 42 -14.43 -5.86 -4.54
N VAL A 43 -14.57 -5.91 -5.86
CA VAL A 43 -13.77 -5.11 -6.80
C VAL A 43 -14.07 -3.63 -6.58
N ALA A 44 -15.35 -3.26 -6.45
CA ALA A 44 -15.76 -1.90 -6.15
C ALA A 44 -15.21 -1.39 -4.82
N CYS A 45 -15.15 -2.24 -3.79
CA CYS A 45 -14.52 -1.88 -2.51
C CYS A 45 -13.01 -1.65 -2.66
N GLU A 46 -12.29 -2.54 -3.37
CA GLU A 46 -10.84 -2.40 -3.60
C GLU A 46 -10.51 -1.14 -4.42
N GLU A 47 -11.30 -0.88 -5.45
CA GLU A 47 -11.19 0.32 -6.27
C GLU A 47 -11.51 1.58 -5.47
N ALA A 48 -12.61 1.59 -4.70
CA ALA A 48 -12.97 2.73 -3.84
C ALA A 48 -11.87 3.07 -2.84
N VAL A 49 -11.25 2.06 -2.20
CA VAL A 49 -10.10 2.27 -1.30
C VAL A 49 -8.92 2.88 -2.06
N SER A 50 -8.61 2.37 -3.25
CA SER A 50 -7.52 2.88 -4.08
C SER A 50 -7.77 4.32 -4.54
N GLU A 51 -9.01 4.62 -4.94
CA GLU A 51 -9.46 5.94 -5.38
C GLU A 51 -9.44 6.97 -4.27
N ILE A 52 -9.97 6.64 -3.09
CA ILE A 52 -9.93 7.50 -1.89
C ILE A 52 -8.47 7.77 -1.50
N HIS A 53 -7.61 6.75 -1.48
CA HIS A 53 -6.19 6.92 -1.18
C HIS A 53 -5.46 7.82 -2.19
N ALA A 54 -5.73 7.65 -3.49
CA ALA A 54 -5.18 8.51 -4.52
C ALA A 54 -5.67 9.96 -4.38
N MET A 55 -6.96 10.14 -4.05
CA MET A 55 -7.55 11.45 -3.78
C MET A 55 -6.88 12.14 -2.59
N ILE A 56 -6.70 11.44 -1.47
CA ILE A 56 -6.02 11.98 -0.27
C ILE A 56 -4.62 12.48 -0.62
N LYS A 57 -3.84 11.71 -1.41
CA LYS A 57 -2.51 12.15 -1.87
C LYS A 57 -2.59 13.42 -2.71
N ARG A 58 -3.52 13.46 -3.67
CA ARG A 58 -3.71 14.62 -4.56
C ARG A 58 -4.12 15.86 -3.78
N LEU A 59 -5.06 15.73 -2.85
CA LEU A 59 -5.53 16.80 -1.98
C LEU A 59 -4.46 17.26 -0.99
N THR A 60 -3.62 16.34 -0.51
CA THR A 60 -2.41 16.66 0.25
C THR A 60 -1.48 17.56 -0.54
N SER A 61 -1.20 17.25 -1.82
CA SER A 61 -0.44 18.14 -2.70
C SER A 61 -1.11 19.52 -2.86
N ALA A 62 -2.44 19.58 -2.77
CA ALA A 62 -3.25 20.79 -2.81
C ALA A 62 -3.42 21.52 -1.45
N ASN A 63 -2.58 21.25 -0.44
CA ASN A 63 -2.60 21.87 0.91
C ASN A 63 -3.71 21.41 1.86
N ASN A 64 -4.49 20.38 1.52
CA ASN A 64 -5.46 19.79 2.44
C ASN A 64 -4.79 18.63 3.19
N ILE A 65 -4.68 18.70 4.51
CA ILE A 65 -3.86 17.76 5.29
C ILE A 65 -4.63 16.98 6.35
N HIS A 66 -5.92 17.25 6.52
CA HIS A 66 -6.78 16.59 7.50
C HIS A 66 -8.02 16.08 6.78
N PHE A 67 -8.28 14.79 6.89
CA PHE A 67 -9.37 14.12 6.21
C PHE A 67 -10.12 13.25 7.21
N ILE A 68 -11.44 13.35 7.19
CA ILE A 68 -12.34 12.44 7.88
C ILE A 68 -13.02 11.59 6.82
N ILE A 69 -12.87 10.28 6.91
CA ILE A 69 -13.42 9.32 5.95
C ILE A 69 -14.42 8.46 6.71
N THR A 70 -15.66 8.40 6.19
CA THR A 70 -16.73 7.60 6.77
C THR A 70 -17.75 7.26 5.69
N ALA A 71 -18.79 6.51 6.06
CA ALA A 71 -19.93 6.20 5.22
C ALA A 71 -21.23 6.59 5.95
N ASP A 72 -22.33 6.64 5.22
CA ASP A 72 -23.68 6.77 5.76
C ASP A 72 -24.20 5.42 6.28
N HIS A 73 -23.88 4.33 5.60
CA HIS A 73 -24.20 2.97 6.02
C HIS A 73 -23.18 1.95 5.50
N GLY A 74 -23.25 0.74 6.03
CA GLY A 74 -22.59 -0.42 5.46
C GLY A 74 -23.58 -1.25 4.65
N PHE A 75 -23.22 -2.50 4.39
CA PHE A 75 -24.04 -3.41 3.59
C PHE A 75 -23.86 -4.85 4.06
N LEU A 76 -24.81 -5.69 3.69
CA LEU A 76 -24.70 -7.14 3.78
C LEU A 76 -24.39 -7.72 2.42
N TYR A 77 -23.41 -8.63 2.38
CA TYR A 77 -23.13 -9.42 1.21
C TYR A 77 -23.28 -10.91 1.49
N LYS A 78 -23.99 -11.62 0.60
CA LYS A 78 -24.09 -13.08 0.60
C LYS A 78 -23.66 -13.60 -0.77
N ARG A 79 -22.72 -14.55 -0.79
CA ARG A 79 -22.22 -15.16 -2.03
C ARG A 79 -23.25 -16.09 -2.66
N ASP A 80 -23.95 -16.86 -1.83
CA ASP A 80 -24.94 -17.82 -2.29
C ASP A 80 -26.30 -17.16 -2.51
N LYS A 81 -27.11 -17.76 -3.38
CA LYS A 81 -28.49 -17.31 -3.59
C LYS A 81 -29.29 -17.51 -2.31
N LEU A 82 -30.02 -16.47 -1.91
CA LEU A 82 -30.92 -16.51 -0.77
C LEU A 82 -32.07 -17.50 -1.01
N ALA A 83 -32.28 -18.39 -0.04
CA ALA A 83 -33.41 -19.30 0.00
C ALA A 83 -34.71 -18.55 0.33
N GLU A 84 -35.86 -19.18 0.14
CA GLU A 84 -37.15 -18.59 0.55
C GLU A 84 -37.27 -18.48 2.07
N SER A 85 -36.57 -19.33 2.83
CA SER A 85 -36.50 -19.24 4.30
C SER A 85 -35.80 -17.98 4.79
N ASP A 86 -34.91 -17.40 3.98
CA ASP A 86 -34.16 -16.18 4.32
C ASP A 86 -34.96 -14.91 3.98
N LYS A 87 -36.22 -15.07 3.55
CA LYS A 87 -37.08 -13.99 3.05
C LYS A 87 -38.30 -13.81 3.94
N ILE A 88 -38.41 -12.63 4.55
CA ILE A 88 -39.58 -12.22 5.32
C ILE A 88 -40.71 -11.90 4.34
N SER A 89 -41.84 -12.58 4.51
CA SER A 89 -43.03 -12.46 3.65
C SER A 89 -44.30 -12.33 4.48
N GLY A 90 -45.48 -12.25 3.85
CA GLY A 90 -46.75 -12.18 4.57
C GLY A 90 -47.12 -10.81 5.14
N PHE A 91 -46.39 -9.75 4.79
CA PHE A 91 -46.72 -8.38 5.17
C PHE A 91 -47.53 -7.66 4.08
N ASP A 92 -48.31 -6.64 4.49
CA ASP A 92 -49.07 -5.81 3.56
C ASP A 92 -48.13 -4.93 2.74
N LYS A 93 -48.21 -5.09 1.42
CA LYS A 93 -47.42 -4.32 0.45
C LYS A 93 -48.20 -3.14 -0.11
N ASN A 94 -49.51 -3.07 0.12
CA ASN A 94 -50.34 -1.99 -0.35
C ASN A 94 -50.02 -0.74 0.49
N ASN A 95 -49.75 0.39 -0.18
CA ASN A 95 -49.32 1.64 0.45
C ASN A 95 -48.06 1.54 1.34
N ALA A 96 -47.24 0.50 1.16
CA ALA A 96 -45.95 0.37 1.83
C ALA A 96 -44.80 0.84 0.94
N PHE A 97 -43.87 1.62 1.49
CA PHE A 97 -42.58 1.87 0.86
C PHE A 97 -41.59 0.81 1.35
N ALA A 98 -41.32 -0.18 0.51
CA ALA A 98 -40.58 -1.38 0.90
C ALA A 98 -39.30 -1.56 0.07
N GLY A 99 -38.18 -1.68 0.77
CA GLY A 99 -36.91 -2.16 0.25
C GLY A 99 -36.61 -3.58 0.69
N ARG A 100 -35.43 -4.10 0.35
CA ARG A 100 -34.97 -5.43 0.81
C ARG A 100 -34.71 -5.47 2.32
N ARG A 101 -34.40 -4.32 2.92
CA ARG A 101 -33.97 -4.22 4.33
C ARG A 101 -34.82 -3.31 5.18
N PHE A 102 -35.87 -2.72 4.61
CA PHE A 102 -36.83 -1.91 5.36
C PHE A 102 -38.23 -2.02 4.76
N VAL A 103 -39.25 -1.78 5.59
CA VAL A 103 -40.62 -1.52 5.16
C VAL A 103 -41.14 -0.32 5.95
N ILE A 104 -41.62 0.71 5.26
CA ILE A 104 -42.32 1.83 5.87
C ILE A 104 -43.81 1.72 5.52
N ALA A 105 -44.66 1.61 6.54
CA ALA A 105 -46.10 1.41 6.38
C ALA A 105 -46.87 1.90 7.61
N ASP A 106 -48.21 1.96 7.52
CA ASP A 106 -49.09 2.31 8.64
C ASP A 106 -49.11 1.23 9.74
N LYS A 107 -48.79 -0.02 9.37
CA LYS A 107 -48.75 -1.17 10.29
C LYS A 107 -47.37 -1.81 10.27
N ALA A 108 -46.93 -2.23 11.44
CA ALA A 108 -45.68 -2.97 11.62
C ALA A 108 -45.73 -4.32 10.90
N VAL A 109 -44.58 -4.77 10.39
CA VAL A 109 -44.41 -6.15 9.95
C VAL A 109 -44.24 -7.05 11.17
N ASP A 110 -45.24 -7.87 11.46
CA ASP A 110 -45.22 -8.86 12.54
C ASP A 110 -44.55 -10.15 12.06
N ALA A 111 -43.23 -10.23 12.23
CA ALA A 111 -42.42 -11.39 11.88
C ALA A 111 -41.25 -11.53 12.86
N GLU A 112 -40.79 -12.76 13.06
CA GLU A 112 -39.60 -13.03 13.87
C GLU A 112 -38.35 -12.32 13.29
N GLY A 113 -37.51 -11.75 14.17
CA GLY A 113 -36.30 -11.06 13.76
C GLY A 113 -36.52 -9.67 13.15
N VAL A 114 -37.74 -9.13 13.18
CA VAL A 114 -38.06 -7.77 12.72
C VAL A 114 -38.23 -6.81 13.89
N GLY A 115 -37.40 -5.78 13.93
CA GLY A 115 -37.56 -4.63 14.83
C GLY A 115 -38.44 -3.56 14.18
N THR A 116 -39.20 -2.81 14.99
CA THR A 116 -40.04 -1.71 14.50
C THR A 116 -39.85 -0.45 15.33
N VAL A 117 -39.83 0.69 14.66
CA VAL A 117 -39.77 2.02 15.29
C VAL A 117 -40.80 2.96 14.67
N ALA A 118 -41.41 3.82 15.48
CA ALA A 118 -42.30 4.86 14.99
C ALA A 118 -41.52 5.95 14.24
N LEU A 119 -41.95 6.29 13.03
CA LEU A 119 -41.22 7.25 12.18
C LEU A 119 -41.28 8.67 12.77
N GLY A 120 -42.44 9.08 13.30
CA GLY A 120 -42.59 10.35 14.00
C GLY A 120 -41.70 10.48 15.24
N HIS A 121 -41.35 9.36 15.90
CA HIS A 121 -40.42 9.38 17.01
C HIS A 121 -38.98 9.69 16.56
N ILE A 122 -38.51 9.05 15.48
CA ILE A 122 -37.16 9.28 14.93
C ILE A 122 -37.04 10.69 14.33
N LEU A 123 -38.06 11.13 13.59
CA LEU A 123 -38.05 12.40 12.87
C LEU A 123 -38.53 13.60 13.71
N GLY A 124 -38.99 13.37 14.94
CA GLY A 124 -39.51 14.43 15.81
C GLY A 124 -40.78 15.11 15.28
N ASN A 125 -41.66 14.35 14.61
CA ASN A 125 -42.89 14.87 13.99
C ASN A 125 -44.12 13.96 14.25
N LYS A 126 -45.25 14.28 13.62
CA LYS A 126 -46.54 13.57 13.81
C LYS A 126 -46.79 12.44 12.79
N ASP A 127 -45.75 11.96 12.11
CA ASP A 127 -45.90 10.85 11.17
C ASP A 127 -46.26 9.56 11.95
N GLU A 128 -47.44 9.02 11.67
CA GLU A 128 -48.00 7.85 12.35
C GLU A 128 -47.49 6.53 11.78
N ARG A 129 -46.77 6.57 10.64
CA ARG A 129 -46.19 5.38 10.03
C ARG A 129 -45.08 4.81 10.89
N VAL A 130 -44.79 3.54 10.67
CA VAL A 130 -43.69 2.82 11.30
C VAL A 130 -42.67 2.35 10.27
N ILE A 131 -41.42 2.20 10.69
CA ILE A 131 -40.38 1.54 9.94
C ILE A 131 -40.10 0.17 10.57
N SER A 132 -40.23 -0.90 9.79
CA SER A 132 -39.88 -2.26 10.15
C SER A 132 -38.59 -2.67 9.47
N LEU A 133 -37.64 -3.21 10.23
CA LEU A 133 -36.26 -3.49 9.82
C LEU A 133 -35.86 -4.90 10.29
N PRO A 134 -35.23 -5.74 9.45
CA PRO A 134 -34.66 -6.99 9.91
C PRO A 134 -33.45 -6.70 10.81
N ILE A 135 -33.43 -7.30 12.00
CA ILE A 135 -32.32 -7.23 12.95
C ILE A 135 -31.15 -8.09 12.45
N GLY A 136 -31.48 -9.25 11.88
CA GLY A 136 -30.53 -10.21 11.31
C GLY A 136 -30.25 -10.00 9.82
N SER A 137 -29.81 -11.07 9.16
CA SER A 137 -29.41 -11.06 7.75
C SER A 137 -30.54 -11.31 6.74
N ASP A 138 -31.76 -11.44 7.24
CA ASP A 138 -32.94 -11.80 6.43
C ASP A 138 -33.46 -10.59 5.66
N VAL A 139 -34.09 -10.80 4.52
CA VAL A 139 -34.53 -9.71 3.64
C VAL A 139 -36.04 -9.74 3.45
N PHE A 140 -36.67 -8.59 3.31
CA PHE A 140 -38.07 -8.54 2.90
C PHE A 140 -38.21 -9.02 1.44
N LYS A 141 -39.24 -9.84 1.22
CA LYS A 141 -39.58 -10.36 -0.12
C LYS A 141 -40.24 -9.27 -0.97
N VAL A 142 -39.43 -8.42 -1.59
CA VAL A 142 -39.86 -7.40 -2.59
C VAL A 142 -39.46 -7.80 -4.02
N ALA A 143 -40.10 -7.19 -5.02
CA ALA A 143 -39.81 -7.43 -6.43
C ALA A 143 -38.60 -6.59 -6.90
N GLY A 144 -37.82 -7.13 -7.85
CA GLY A 144 -36.67 -6.43 -8.46
C GLY A 144 -35.40 -6.38 -7.59
N GLY A 145 -34.27 -6.05 -8.22
CA GLY A 145 -32.96 -5.87 -7.56
C GLY A 145 -32.22 -7.18 -7.22
N GLY A 146 -30.91 -7.06 -7.04
CA GLY A 146 -30.04 -8.13 -6.57
C GLY A 146 -30.36 -8.59 -5.15
N LEU A 147 -29.93 -9.80 -4.82
CA LEU A 147 -30.13 -10.41 -3.49
C LEU A 147 -28.82 -10.65 -2.74
N ASN A 148 -27.70 -10.54 -3.45
CA ASN A 148 -26.36 -10.81 -2.93
C ASN A 148 -25.77 -9.59 -2.23
N TYR A 149 -26.23 -8.39 -2.55
CA TYR A 149 -25.85 -7.13 -1.90
C TYR A 149 -27.12 -6.40 -1.48
N VAL A 150 -27.22 -6.04 -0.20
CA VAL A 150 -28.38 -5.32 0.36
C VAL A 150 -27.94 -4.38 1.48
N HIS A 151 -28.60 -3.24 1.60
CA HIS A 151 -28.37 -2.24 2.64
C HIS A 151 -29.71 -1.56 3.02
N GLY A 152 -29.69 -0.68 4.02
CA GLY A 152 -30.85 0.08 4.52
C GLY A 152 -31.58 -0.54 5.71
N GLY A 153 -31.00 -1.58 6.32
CA GLY A 153 -31.49 -2.25 7.53
C GLY A 153 -30.82 -1.78 8.80
N MET A 154 -30.99 -2.55 9.88
CA MET A 154 -30.40 -2.28 11.20
C MET A 154 -29.38 -3.33 11.64
N SER A 155 -28.86 -4.15 10.72
CA SER A 155 -27.80 -5.09 11.09
C SER A 155 -26.54 -4.33 11.52
N LEU A 156 -25.72 -4.96 12.37
CA LEU A 156 -24.47 -4.35 12.84
C LEU A 156 -23.56 -3.89 11.69
N GLN A 157 -23.50 -4.68 10.61
CA GLN A 157 -22.72 -4.36 9.42
C GLN A 157 -23.22 -3.10 8.69
N GLU A 158 -24.52 -2.81 8.78
CA GLU A 158 -25.13 -1.63 8.16
C GLU A 158 -25.01 -0.37 9.03
N ILE A 159 -24.94 -0.50 10.36
CA ILE A 159 -24.99 0.65 11.29
C ILE A 159 -23.67 0.95 12.01
N LEU A 160 -22.76 -0.03 12.14
CA LEU A 160 -21.47 0.16 12.79
C LEU A 160 -20.48 0.69 11.76
N ILE A 161 -20.47 2.02 11.61
CA ILE A 161 -19.65 2.69 10.60
C ILE A 161 -18.37 3.24 11.21
N PRO A 162 -17.19 2.87 10.68
CA PRO A 162 -15.94 3.46 11.13
C PRO A 162 -15.83 4.91 10.68
N VAL A 163 -15.18 5.71 11.51
CA VAL A 163 -14.69 7.04 11.16
C VAL A 163 -13.17 6.99 11.19
N ILE A 164 -12.55 7.27 10.05
CA ILE A 164 -11.10 7.27 9.90
C ILE A 164 -10.63 8.73 9.86
N ASP A 165 -9.86 9.13 10.87
CA ASP A 165 -9.16 10.42 10.91
C ASP A 165 -7.75 10.24 10.31
N VAL A 166 -7.51 10.90 9.18
CA VAL A 166 -6.23 10.86 8.48
C VAL A 166 -5.59 12.25 8.50
N ARG A 167 -4.37 12.32 9.02
CA ARG A 167 -3.52 13.51 8.93
C ARG A 167 -2.30 13.22 8.07
N THR A 168 -2.11 14.00 7.02
CA THR A 168 -0.98 13.87 6.11
C THR A 168 0.04 14.97 6.35
N THR A 169 1.29 14.71 5.96
CA THR A 169 2.32 15.74 5.91
C THR A 169 2.88 15.80 4.50
N LYS A 170 3.08 17.02 3.99
CA LYS A 170 3.55 17.23 2.62
C LYS A 170 4.99 16.77 2.35
N TYR A 171 5.78 16.54 3.40
CA TYR A 171 7.24 16.47 3.29
C TYR A 171 7.87 15.19 3.87
N TYR A 172 7.09 14.32 4.51
CA TYR A 172 7.62 13.07 5.04
C TYR A 172 7.21 11.89 4.16
N MET A 173 8.15 11.46 3.31
CA MET A 173 8.15 10.14 2.72
C MET A 173 9.36 9.40 3.30
N GLU A 174 9.15 8.21 3.85
CA GLU A 174 10.26 7.39 4.34
C GLU A 174 11.12 6.97 3.14
N THR A 175 12.27 7.63 2.97
CA THR A 175 13.20 7.35 1.88
C THR A 175 14.18 6.26 2.28
N LYS A 176 14.54 5.41 1.32
CA LYS A 176 15.54 4.34 1.50
C LYS A 176 16.73 4.59 0.58
N ALA A 177 17.93 4.15 1.00
CA ALA A 177 19.11 4.16 0.13
C ALA A 177 18.97 3.08 -0.95
N VAL A 178 19.31 3.41 -2.20
CA VAL A 178 19.45 2.36 -3.25
C VAL A 178 20.55 1.40 -2.84
N SER A 179 20.31 0.10 -2.93
CA SER A 179 21.25 -0.92 -2.46
C SER A 179 22.15 -1.41 -3.59
N ILE A 180 23.36 -1.85 -3.22
CA ILE A 180 24.29 -2.51 -4.14
C ILE A 180 24.49 -3.99 -3.76
N ALA A 181 24.77 -4.82 -4.77
CA ALA A 181 25.13 -6.22 -4.56
C ALA A 181 26.27 -6.65 -5.48
N LEU A 182 27.09 -7.59 -4.99
CA LEU A 182 28.13 -8.25 -5.78
C LEU A 182 27.48 -9.24 -6.76
N VAL A 183 27.82 -9.13 -8.04
CA VAL A 183 27.37 -10.04 -9.10
C VAL A 183 28.42 -11.11 -9.38
N SER A 184 29.71 -10.76 -9.35
CA SER A 184 30.79 -11.71 -9.59
C SER A 184 30.88 -12.80 -8.51
N SER A 185 31.03 -14.06 -8.93
CA SER A 185 31.38 -15.17 -8.04
C SER A 185 32.78 -14.99 -7.48
N LEU A 186 32.87 -14.56 -6.22
CA LEU A 186 34.14 -14.23 -5.55
C LEU A 186 34.39 -15.18 -4.38
N TYR A 187 35.15 -16.24 -4.61
CA TYR A 187 35.56 -17.16 -3.54
C TYR A 187 37.05 -17.05 -3.21
N LYS A 188 37.88 -16.75 -4.23
CA LYS A 188 39.33 -16.73 -4.13
C LYS A 188 39.92 -15.61 -4.98
N ILE A 189 40.96 -14.96 -4.46
CA ILE A 189 41.75 -13.94 -5.15
C ILE A 189 43.18 -14.44 -5.35
N THR A 190 43.61 -14.52 -6.61
CA THR A 190 44.93 -15.05 -7.00
C THR A 190 45.85 -14.01 -7.62
N ASN A 191 45.35 -12.81 -7.91
CA ASN A 191 46.09 -11.74 -8.56
C ASN A 191 46.06 -10.44 -7.76
N LEU A 192 47.16 -9.67 -7.76
CA LEU A 192 47.25 -8.37 -7.07
C LEU A 192 46.28 -7.33 -7.61
N THR A 193 45.66 -7.58 -8.77
CA THR A 193 44.60 -6.76 -9.35
C THR A 193 43.44 -7.65 -9.76
N THR A 194 42.22 -7.32 -9.31
CA THR A 194 40.99 -8.05 -9.63
C THR A 194 39.88 -7.07 -9.97
N ASN A 195 39.11 -7.36 -11.02
CA ASN A 195 37.89 -6.62 -11.36
C ASN A 195 36.67 -7.40 -10.87
N LEU A 196 35.70 -6.70 -10.28
CA LEU A 196 34.45 -7.28 -9.81
C LEU A 196 33.27 -6.48 -10.34
N ASP A 197 32.23 -7.20 -10.73
CA ASP A 197 30.96 -6.63 -11.18
C ASP A 197 29.96 -6.60 -10.02
N PHE A 198 29.25 -5.49 -9.95
CA PHE A 198 28.22 -5.19 -8.97
C PHE A 198 26.98 -4.68 -9.69
N ILE A 199 25.86 -4.65 -8.98
CA ILE A 199 24.60 -4.10 -9.47
C ILE A 199 23.98 -3.17 -8.44
N GLN A 200 23.45 -2.04 -8.90
CA GLN A 200 22.51 -1.23 -8.13
C GLN A 200 21.11 -1.85 -8.29
N LYS A 201 20.54 -2.38 -7.20
CA LYS A 201 19.33 -3.21 -7.27
C LYS A 201 18.12 -2.41 -7.74
N GLU A 202 17.86 -1.28 -7.09
CA GLU A 202 16.73 -0.40 -7.38
C GLU A 202 17.14 0.78 -8.26
N ALA A 203 16.25 1.28 -9.12
CA ALA A 203 16.42 2.57 -9.76
C ALA A 203 16.21 3.72 -8.74
N VAL A 204 16.95 4.82 -8.90
CA VAL A 204 16.78 6.03 -8.08
C VAL A 204 15.43 6.67 -8.39
N SER A 205 14.69 7.00 -7.33
CA SER A 205 13.35 7.56 -7.40
C SER A 205 13.09 8.56 -6.25
N ASP A 206 11.84 8.98 -6.10
CA ASP A 206 11.43 9.82 -4.97
C ASP A 206 11.51 9.08 -3.62
N ILE A 207 11.48 7.75 -3.64
CA ILE A 207 11.59 6.90 -2.44
C ILE A 207 13.02 6.36 -2.30
N ASN A 208 13.60 5.86 -3.39
CA ASN A 208 14.94 5.26 -3.39
C ASN A 208 15.98 6.33 -3.74
N LYS A 209 16.77 6.73 -2.75
CA LYS A 209 17.71 7.83 -2.88
C LYS A 209 19.09 7.34 -3.27
N GLU A 210 19.70 8.11 -4.19
CA GLU A 210 21.10 8.00 -4.55
C GLU A 210 21.98 7.93 -3.31
N THR A 211 22.90 6.97 -3.30
CA THR A 211 23.78 6.71 -2.16
C THR A 211 25.20 6.44 -2.64
N THR A 212 26.17 7.00 -1.94
CA THR A 212 27.60 6.80 -2.22
C THR A 212 28.15 5.70 -1.34
N TYR A 213 28.77 4.71 -1.97
CA TYR A 213 29.35 3.55 -1.32
C TYR A 213 30.86 3.56 -1.43
N LYS A 214 31.52 3.23 -0.32
CA LYS A 214 32.96 3.00 -0.27
C LYS A 214 33.24 1.51 -0.11
N LEU A 215 33.93 0.93 -1.09
CA LEU A 215 34.24 -0.49 -1.17
C LEU A 215 35.74 -0.74 -1.11
N PHE A 216 36.16 -1.70 -0.30
CA PHE A 216 37.56 -2.12 -0.18
C PHE A 216 37.65 -3.49 0.47
N PHE A 217 38.84 -4.06 0.45
CA PHE A 217 39.14 -5.31 1.13
C PHE A 217 39.81 -5.07 2.48
N ILE A 218 39.43 -5.89 3.46
CA ILE A 218 40.05 -5.93 4.79
C ILE A 218 40.49 -7.35 5.15
N SER A 219 41.48 -7.47 6.03
CA SER A 219 41.79 -8.71 6.74
C SER A 219 40.80 -8.96 7.88
N GLY A 220 40.81 -10.17 8.45
CA GLY A 220 40.08 -10.48 9.69
C GLY A 220 40.48 -9.62 10.89
N ASP A 221 41.65 -8.97 10.83
CA ASP A 221 42.14 -8.04 11.84
C ASP A 221 41.74 -6.57 11.51
N ASN A 222 40.81 -6.36 10.57
CA ASN A 222 40.35 -5.07 10.07
C ASN A 222 41.42 -4.18 9.39
N GLU A 223 42.58 -4.75 9.03
CA GLU A 223 43.56 -4.03 8.22
C GLU A 223 43.03 -3.89 6.79
N LYS A 224 42.97 -2.65 6.26
CA LYS A 224 42.68 -2.44 4.85
C LYS A 224 43.81 -2.97 3.96
N ILE A 225 43.48 -3.84 3.01
CA ILE A 225 44.45 -4.53 2.14
C ILE A 225 44.33 -4.18 0.65
N SER A 226 43.36 -3.37 0.24
CA SER A 226 43.24 -2.85 -1.13
C SER A 226 43.16 -1.32 -1.19
N ASN A 227 43.16 -0.77 -2.41
CA ASN A 227 42.67 0.59 -2.64
C ASN A 227 41.18 0.73 -2.26
N ASP A 228 40.77 1.98 -2.06
CA ASP A 228 39.36 2.34 -1.94
C ASP A 228 38.75 2.48 -3.33
N ASN A 229 37.53 1.96 -3.50
CA ASN A 229 36.65 2.30 -4.60
C ASN A 229 35.47 3.10 -4.04
N ILE A 230 35.18 4.24 -4.65
CA ILE A 230 33.99 5.03 -4.35
C ILE A 230 33.04 4.88 -5.54
N TYR A 231 31.81 4.47 -5.26
CA TYR A 231 30.77 4.32 -6.26
C TYR A 231 29.54 5.14 -5.88
N VAL A 232 29.06 5.97 -6.79
CA VAL A 232 27.80 6.70 -6.64
C VAL A 232 26.70 5.88 -7.31
N ALA A 233 25.81 5.32 -6.51
CA ALA A 233 24.64 4.59 -6.99
C ALA A 233 23.53 5.59 -7.34
N ASP A 234 23.59 6.15 -8.54
CA ASP A 234 22.73 7.24 -9.03
C ASP A 234 21.80 6.82 -10.18
N LYS A 235 21.82 5.55 -10.60
CA LYS A 235 21.16 5.13 -11.84
C LYS A 235 19.65 5.16 -11.69
N LYS A 236 18.97 5.82 -12.64
CA LYS A 236 17.50 5.96 -12.71
C LYS A 236 16.84 5.02 -13.74
N ASP A 237 17.64 4.33 -14.56
CA ASP A 237 17.10 3.45 -15.60
C ASP A 237 16.44 2.23 -14.92
N GLU A 238 15.26 1.84 -15.37
CA GLU A 238 14.49 0.70 -14.84
C GLU A 238 15.06 -0.65 -15.28
N ASP A 239 15.84 -0.69 -16.36
CA ASP A 239 16.55 -1.88 -16.81
C ASP A 239 17.75 -2.21 -15.89
N ALA A 240 17.67 -3.35 -15.19
CA ALA A 240 18.70 -3.85 -14.29
C ALA A 240 20.07 -4.06 -14.98
N GLY A 241 20.10 -4.44 -16.26
CA GLY A 241 21.35 -4.65 -16.99
C GLY A 241 22.18 -3.36 -17.14
N LYS A 242 21.50 -2.21 -17.23
CA LYS A 242 22.15 -0.89 -17.31
C LYS A 242 22.57 -0.32 -15.96
N ARG A 243 22.23 -1.01 -14.86
CA ARG A 243 22.63 -0.67 -13.50
C ARG A 243 23.79 -1.55 -12.98
N VAL A 244 24.37 -2.36 -13.86
CA VAL A 244 25.59 -3.13 -13.58
C VAL A 244 26.81 -2.22 -13.73
N PHE A 245 27.76 -2.34 -12.81
CA PHE A 245 29.00 -1.57 -12.81
C PHE A 245 30.18 -2.42 -12.38
N ARG A 246 31.38 -2.06 -12.85
CA ARG A 246 32.63 -2.78 -12.60
C ARG A 246 33.58 -1.94 -11.77
N LEU A 247 34.15 -2.53 -10.72
CA LEU A 247 35.17 -1.91 -9.88
C LEU A 247 36.49 -2.69 -9.95
N LYS A 248 37.60 -1.96 -9.96
CA LYS A 248 38.95 -2.52 -9.98
C LYS A 248 39.56 -2.42 -8.59
N PHE A 249 40.01 -3.54 -8.06
CA PHE A 249 40.71 -3.63 -6.78
C PHE A 249 42.17 -3.99 -7.01
N THR A 250 43.06 -3.24 -6.39
CA THR A 250 44.50 -3.45 -6.35
C THR A 250 44.91 -3.68 -4.90
N PHE A 251 45.52 -4.82 -4.64
CA PHE A 251 45.93 -5.28 -3.32
C PHE A 251 47.32 -4.78 -2.98
N LYS A 252 47.58 -4.56 -1.69
CA LYS A 252 48.93 -4.28 -1.19
C LYS A 252 49.85 -5.44 -1.58
N ASN A 253 51.03 -5.13 -2.11
CA ASN A 253 52.01 -6.14 -2.47
C ASN A 253 52.70 -6.67 -1.19
N LYS A 254 52.15 -7.75 -0.63
CA LYS A 254 52.66 -8.42 0.57
C LYS A 254 52.30 -9.90 0.56
N LYS A 255 52.93 -10.68 1.44
CA LYS A 255 52.56 -12.07 1.65
C LYS A 255 51.22 -12.16 2.38
N TYR A 256 50.28 -12.91 1.81
CA TYR A 256 48.97 -13.18 2.42
C TYR A 256 48.93 -14.60 2.97
N ASP A 257 48.42 -14.76 4.19
CA ASP A 257 48.21 -16.06 4.82
C ASP A 257 46.90 -16.68 4.32
N LYS A 258 46.98 -17.87 3.71
CA LYS A 258 45.83 -18.61 3.16
C LYS A 258 44.87 -19.15 4.22
N ASN A 259 45.34 -19.24 5.48
CA ASN A 259 44.56 -19.70 6.62
C ASN A 259 43.83 -18.55 7.33
N LYS A 260 44.15 -17.29 7.00
CA LYS A 260 43.43 -16.13 7.50
C LYS A 260 42.22 -15.81 6.63
N LYS A 261 41.21 -15.20 7.25
CA LYS A 261 40.01 -14.71 6.58
C LYS A 261 40.22 -13.29 6.07
N TYR A 262 39.62 -12.99 4.92
CA TYR A 262 39.61 -11.68 4.30
C TYR A 262 38.19 -11.37 3.82
N TYR A 263 37.88 -10.09 3.68
CA TYR A 263 36.54 -9.66 3.36
C TYR A 263 36.55 -8.54 2.35
N LEU A 264 35.68 -8.63 1.35
CA LEU A 264 35.18 -7.45 0.64
C LEU A 264 34.11 -6.81 1.52
N VAL A 265 34.23 -5.51 1.77
CA VAL A 265 33.25 -4.73 2.54
C VAL A 265 32.78 -3.52 1.74
N ALA A 266 31.54 -3.11 1.95
CA ALA A 266 31.01 -1.84 1.47
C ALA A 266 30.35 -1.07 2.61
N TYR A 267 30.64 0.24 2.69
CA TYR A 267 30.05 1.16 3.65
C TYR A 267 29.24 2.24 2.94
N ASP A 268 28.07 2.57 3.47
CA ASP A 268 27.39 3.84 3.18
C ASP A 268 28.25 4.98 3.72
N GLU A 269 28.76 5.84 2.84
CA GLU A 269 29.71 6.88 3.21
C GLU A 269 29.09 7.95 4.13
N LYS A 270 27.78 8.20 4.01
CA LYS A 270 27.08 9.21 4.83
C LYS A 270 26.75 8.68 6.21
N LYS A 271 26.35 7.40 6.31
CA LYS A 271 25.89 6.78 7.56
C LYS A 271 26.98 6.02 8.31
N ALA A 272 28.14 5.80 7.67
CA ALA A 272 29.21 4.93 8.16
C ALA A 272 28.72 3.51 8.52
N LEU A 273 27.67 3.04 7.82
CA LEU A 273 27.06 1.74 8.03
C LEU A 273 27.62 0.72 7.05
N GLU A 274 28.05 -0.44 7.56
CA GLU A 274 28.42 -1.58 6.72
C GLU A 274 27.17 -2.19 6.07
N VAL A 275 27.12 -2.23 4.75
CA VAL A 275 25.95 -2.72 3.99
C VAL A 275 26.23 -4.03 3.24
N LEU A 276 27.51 -4.38 3.09
CA LEU A 276 27.95 -5.61 2.44
C LEU A 276 29.21 -6.11 3.12
N ARG A 277 29.23 -7.42 3.41
CA ARG A 277 30.43 -8.16 3.82
C ARG A 277 30.42 -9.50 3.13
N HIS A 278 31.51 -9.80 2.43
CA HIS A 278 31.67 -11.04 1.67
C HIS A 278 33.04 -11.64 1.93
N GLU A 279 33.09 -12.86 2.48
CA GLU A 279 34.34 -13.56 2.81
C GLU A 279 35.06 -14.06 1.55
N VAL A 280 36.38 -13.89 1.49
CA VAL A 280 37.22 -14.33 0.38
C VAL A 280 38.50 -14.99 0.87
N GLN A 281 38.99 -15.97 0.11
CA GLN A 281 40.32 -16.52 0.32
C GLN A 281 41.37 -15.76 -0.50
N MET A 282 42.49 -15.40 0.12
CA MET A 282 43.64 -14.82 -0.58
C MET A 282 44.66 -15.91 -0.89
N ASP A 283 44.98 -16.10 -2.18
CA ASP A 283 45.87 -17.14 -2.69
C ASP A 283 46.78 -16.55 -3.79
N LEU A 284 47.50 -15.48 -3.43
CA LEU A 284 48.39 -14.76 -4.32
C LEU A 284 49.71 -15.53 -4.47
N ALA A 285 50.12 -15.78 -5.72
CA ALA A 285 51.47 -16.27 -6.00
C ALA A 285 52.47 -15.15 -5.70
N PHE A 286 53.38 -15.39 -4.74
CA PHE A 286 54.50 -14.51 -4.48
C PHE A 286 55.65 -14.94 -5.40
N THR A 287 56.09 -14.06 -6.30
CA THR A 287 57.38 -14.23 -6.98
C THR A 287 58.45 -13.75 -6.01
N ASP A 288 59.14 -14.68 -5.36
CA ASP A 288 60.44 -14.36 -4.77
C ASP A 288 61.33 -13.81 -5.90
N ASP A 289 61.97 -12.66 -5.66
CA ASP A 289 63.06 -12.17 -6.50
C ASP A 289 64.06 -13.32 -6.70
N PHE A 290 64.11 -13.86 -7.91
CA PHE A 290 65.21 -14.71 -8.32
C PHE A 290 66.45 -13.82 -8.32
N GLY A 291 67.21 -13.89 -7.22
CA GLY A 291 68.53 -13.30 -7.12
C GLY A 291 69.46 -13.90 -8.16
N PHE A 292 69.52 -13.28 -9.34
CA PHE A 292 70.67 -13.39 -10.22
C PHE A 292 71.61 -12.25 -9.85
N ASN A 293 72.58 -12.55 -8.98
CA ASN A 293 73.82 -11.77 -8.90
C ASN A 293 74.57 -11.92 -10.23
N LEU A 294 74.83 -10.80 -10.89
CA LEU A 294 75.92 -10.60 -11.84
C LEU A 294 76.85 -9.54 -11.23
#